data_AF-A0AAE4M045-F1
#
_entry.id   AF-A0AAE4M045-F1
#
_cell.length_a   1.000
_cell.length_b   1.000
_cell.length_c   1.000
_cell.angle_alpha   90.00
_cell.angle_beta   90.00
_cell.angle_gamma   90.00
#
_symmetry.space_group_name_H-M   'P 1'
#
loop_
_entity.id
_entity.type
_entity.pdbx_description
1 polymer ?
#
loop_
_entity_poly.entity_id
_entity_poly.type
_entity_poly.pdbx_seq_one_letter_code
_entity_poly.pdbx_strand_id
1 'polypeptide(L)' 'MAGSIIRMAAIDKMVDDIRYKGQILARTHKVESAIMDSGLVGFGAGLVLALVMILVPVLVLMP' A
#
# COMPACT_ATOMS: atom_id res chain seq x y z
N MET A 1 -42.78 5.33 20.70
CA MET A 1 -41.40 5.55 21.20
C MET A 1 -40.44 4.39 20.95
N ALA A 2 -40.88 3.11 20.90
CA ALA A 2 -40.00 1.96 20.63
C ALA A 2 -39.33 1.93 19.24
N GLY A 3 -40.00 2.41 18.18
CA GLY A 3 -39.45 2.41 16.82
C GLY A 3 -38.23 3.32 16.59
N SER A 4 -38.03 4.34 17.43
CA SER A 4 -36.82 5.20 17.39
C SER A 4 -35.61 4.49 17.99
N ILE A 5 -35.81 3.75 19.09
CA ILE A 5 -34.76 3.00 19.80
C ILE A 5 -34.22 1.86 18.92
N ILE A 6 -35.12 1.16 18.21
CA ILE A 6 -34.75 0.09 17.28
C ILE A 6 -33.88 0.62 16.12
N ARG A 7 -34.21 1.81 15.59
CA ARG A 7 -33.39 2.47 14.56
C ARG A 7 -32.04 2.90 15.12
N MET A 8 -32.01 3.46 16.32
CA MET A 8 -30.76 3.87 16.96
C MET A 8 -29.82 2.69 17.18
N ALA A 9 -30.32 1.56 17.67
CA ALA A 9 -29.53 0.34 17.85
C ALA A 9 -28.98 -0.23 16.53
N ALA A 10 -29.72 -0.11 15.43
CA ALA A 10 -29.24 -0.51 14.11
C ALA A 10 -28.16 0.45 13.58
N ILE A 11 -28.32 1.76 13.80
CA ILE A 11 -27.35 2.77 13.42
C ILE A 11 -26.05 2.59 14.21
N ASP A 12 -26.12 2.38 15.52
CA ASP A 12 -24.94 2.18 16.36
C ASP A 12 -24.12 0.97 15.91
N LYS A 13 -24.80 -0.14 15.56
CA LYS A 13 -24.17 -1.32 14.95
C LYS A 13 -23.47 -1.01 13.63
N MET A 14 -24.10 -0.23 12.76
CA MET A 14 -23.49 0.17 11.48
C MET A 14 -22.28 1.07 11.69
N VAL A 15 -22.37 2.03 12.62
CA VAL A 15 -21.26 2.94 12.95
C VAL A 15 -20.08 2.17 13.53
N ASP A 16 -20.32 1.18 14.38
CA ASP A 16 -19.26 0.35 14.97
C ASP A 16 -18.54 -0.50 13.90
N ASP A 17 -19.28 -1.11 12.97
CA ASP A 17 -18.70 -1.84 11.83
C ASP A 17 -17.89 -0.92 10.90
N ILE A 18 -18.40 0.28 10.60
CA ILE A 18 -17.67 1.30 9.83
C ILE A 18 -16.37 1.69 10.55
N ARG A 19 -16.41 1.84 11.87
CA ARG A 19 -15.23 2.21 12.66
C ARG A 19 -14.17 1.12 12.63
N TYR A 20 -14.59 -0.13 12.77
CA TYR A 20 -13.71 -1.30 12.66
C TYR A 20 -13.07 -1.38 11.25
N LYS A 21 -13.87 -1.33 10.20
CA LYS A 21 -13.38 -1.36 8.80
C LYS A 21 -12.48 -0.16 8.48
N GLY A 22 -12.83 1.02 8.96
CA GLY A 22 -12.05 2.25 8.77
C GLY A 22 -10.66 2.16 9.41
N GLN A 23 -10.54 1.52 10.58
CA GLN A 23 -9.25 1.27 11.21
C GLN A 23 -8.39 0.29 10.40
N ILE A 24 -8.99 -0.77 9.87
CA ILE A 24 -8.29 -1.71 8.98
C ILE A 24 -7.80 -0.96 7.74
N LEU A 25 -8.67 -0.17 7.10
CA LEU A 25 -8.34 0.61 5.91
C LEU A 25 -7.21 1.60 6.20
N ALA A 26 -7.23 2.30 7.33
CA ALA A 26 -6.16 3.23 7.70
C ALA A 26 -4.82 2.51 7.88
N ARG A 27 -4.82 1.30 8.46
CA ARG A 27 -3.61 0.48 8.62
C ARG A 27 -3.08 0.01 7.26
N THR A 28 -3.95 -0.51 6.39
CA THR A 28 -3.54 -0.99 5.06
C THR A 28 -3.07 0.16 4.18
N HIS A 29 -3.74 1.31 4.22
CA HIS A 29 -3.39 2.50 3.44
C HIS A 29 -1.99 3.05 3.81
N LYS A 30 -1.61 3.02 5.09
CA LYS A 30 -0.24 3.41 5.49
C LYS A 30 0.82 2.44 4.97
N VAL A 31 0.54 1.14 4.97
CA VAL A 31 1.45 0.11 4.44
C VAL A 31 1.56 0.22 2.93
N GLU A 32 0.42 0.39 2.24
CA GLU A 32 0.36 0.57 0.79
C GLU A 32 1.11 1.84 0.35
N SER A 33 0.92 2.96 1.06
CA SER A 33 1.67 4.19 0.82
C SER A 33 3.18 3.99 1.00
N ALA A 34 3.62 3.23 2.01
CA ALA A 34 5.04 2.96 2.22
C ALA A 34 5.63 2.05 1.11
N ILE A 35 4.87 1.06 0.66
CA ILE A 35 5.28 0.18 -0.46
C ILE A 35 5.38 0.99 -1.76
N MET A 36 4.41 1.85 -2.03
CA MET A 36 4.38 2.68 -3.22
C MET A 36 5.55 3.67 -3.24
N ASP A 37 5.88 4.29 -2.11
CA ASP A 37 7.04 5.17 -1.97
C ASP A 37 8.38 4.43 -2.18
N SER A 38 8.44 3.16 -1.76
CA SER A 38 9.60 2.28 -1.97
C SER A 38 9.77 1.82 -3.42
N GLY A 39 8.71 1.90 -4.24
CA GLY A 39 8.71 1.40 -5.63
C GLY A 39 9.73 2.10 -6.53
N LEU A 40 9.88 3.42 -6.39
CA LEU A 40 10.83 4.19 -7.19
C LEU A 40 12.28 3.83 -6.88
N VAL A 41 12.60 3.63 -5.59
CA VAL A 41 13.94 3.23 -5.14
C VAL A 41 14.28 1.82 -5.64
N GLY A 42 13.33 0.88 -5.52
CA GLY A 42 13.51 -0.49 -6.03
C GLY A 42 13.72 -0.54 -7.54
N PHE A 43 12.95 0.26 -8.29
CA PHE A 43 13.12 0.39 -9.74
C PHE A 43 14.48 0.97 -10.12
N GLY A 44 14.88 2.08 -9.49
CA GLY A 44 16.17 2.73 -9.77
C GLY A 44 17.36 1.81 -9.49
N ALA A 45 17.34 1.09 -8.36
CA ALA A 45 18.38 0.12 -8.02
C ALA A 45 18.45 -1.03 -9.04
N GLY A 46 17.29 -1.57 -9.45
CA GLY A 46 17.23 -2.62 -10.46
C GLY A 46 17.75 -2.17 -11.83
N LEU A 47 17.42 -0.94 -12.24
CA LEU A 47 17.88 -0.36 -13.50
C LEU A 47 19.40 -0.18 -13.51
N VAL A 48 19.99 0.35 -12.44
CA VAL A 48 21.45 0.50 -12.34
C VAL A 48 22.13 -0.87 -12.37
N LEU A 49 21.62 -1.85 -11.61
CA LEU A 49 22.17 -3.21 -11.60
C LEU A 49 22.14 -3.83 -13.00
N ALA A 50 21.02 -3.70 -13.71
CA ALA A 50 20.87 -4.21 -15.07
C ALA A 50 21.87 -3.54 -16.04
N LEU A 51 22.00 -2.20 -15.98
CA LEU A 51 22.96 -1.48 -16.79
C LEU A 51 24.40 -1.92 -16.52
N VAL A 52 24.77 -2.11 -15.25
CA VAL A 52 26.11 -2.61 -14.89
C VAL A 52 26.34 -4.01 -15.45
N MET A 53 25.37 -4.92 -15.30
CA MET A 53 25.51 -6.28 -15.82
C MET A 53 25.58 -6.36 -17.36
N ILE A 54 25.03 -5.37 -18.08
CA ILE A 54 25.11 -5.31 -19.54
C ILE A 54 26.39 -4.60 -19.99
N LEU A 55 26.66 -3.40 -19.45
CA LEU A 55 27.73 -2.53 -19.92
C LEU A 55 29.12 -3.03 -19.50
N VAL A 56 29.27 -3.62 -18.32
CA VAL A 56 30.59 -4.11 -17.87
C VAL A 56 31.14 -5.21 -18.79
N PRO A 57 30.38 -6.27 -19.14
CA PRO A 57 30.85 -7.27 -20.10
C PRO A 57 31.14 -6.67 -21.48
N VAL A 58 30.31 -5.75 -21.97
CA VAL A 58 30.54 -5.10 -23.26
C VAL A 58 31.87 -4.34 -23.25
N LEU A 59 32.14 -3.53 -22.22
CA LEU A 59 33.36 -2.74 -22.12
C LEU A 59 34.62 -3.58 -21.85
N VAL A 60 34.49 -4.73 -21.18
CA VAL A 60 35.62 -5.59 -20.80
C VAL A 60 35.92 -6.66 -21.86
N LEU A 61 34.90 -7.22 -22.51
CA LEU A 61 35.03 -8.37 -23.42
C LEU A 61 34.96 -7.99 -24.91
N MET A 62 34.42 -6.81 -25.24
CA MET A 62 34.37 -6.27 -26.60
C MET A 62 35.11 -4.92 -26.68
N PRO A 63 36.45 -4.89 -26.49
CA PRO A 63 37.26 -3.70 -26.75
C PRO A 63 37.36 -3.36 -28.24
#